data_AF-A0A2E4B6Q6-F1
#
_entry.id   AF-A0A2E4B6Q6-F1
#
_cell.length_a   1.000
_cell.length_b   1.000
_cell.length_c   1.000
_cell.angle_alpha   90.00
_cell.angle_beta   90.00
_cell.angle_gamma   90.00
#
_symmetry.space_group_name_H-M   'P 1'
#
loop_
_entity.id
_entity.type
_entity.pdbx_description
1 polymer ?
#
loop_
_entity_poly.entity_id
_entity_poly.type
_entity_poly.pdbx_seq_one_letter_code
_entity_poly.pdbx_strand_id
1 'polypeptide(L)'
;MNLADIEAGVAVHHASNGVIVASRFHMGEARVHAPDADDLTMAIDALEAWHRQGHSGSVSIELSEEERPILTASLPWLTLDEAGSHVVHRFDHGAAVLGRSASFDASGIMVNSDARILVDSEKHTSMQEAWALELSEQNVSQGAYVSDQVHVLGLEARLGMQAQAGPMWPPRGSNADGSLPHEGEAIPLVARVVSWTRLIAAGCPSEFSIRAPVLGGLTSLLVTFDHGPSGVFLHADGHHADVDIDDEVRLVVRRVYAQDGTLRYGRKALLL
;
A
#
# COMPACT_ATOMS: atom_id res chain seq x y z
N MET A 1 -16.23 -18.91 3.59
CA MET A 1 -16.62 -17.79 2.73
C MET A 1 -15.74 -17.78 1.49
N ASN A 2 -16.33 -17.58 0.31
CA ASN A 2 -15.59 -17.57 -0.96
C ASN A 2 -15.56 -16.14 -1.52
N LEU A 3 -14.37 -15.55 -1.62
CA LEU A 3 -14.14 -14.18 -2.08
C LEU A 3 -13.93 -14.21 -3.59
N ALA A 4 -14.88 -13.66 -4.35
CA ALA A 4 -14.86 -13.63 -5.82
C ALA A 4 -14.62 -12.23 -6.38
N ASP A 5 -15.04 -11.19 -5.65
CA ASP A 5 -14.89 -9.81 -6.10
C ASP A 5 -13.45 -9.33 -5.88
N ILE A 6 -13.01 -8.39 -6.72
CA ILE A 6 -11.67 -7.83 -6.68
C ILE A 6 -11.79 -6.32 -6.51
N GLU A 7 -11.01 -5.78 -5.58
CA GLU A 7 -10.94 -4.35 -5.34
C GLU A 7 -9.51 -3.99 -4.93
N ALA A 8 -8.92 -2.97 -5.57
CA ALA A 8 -7.59 -2.47 -5.21
C ALA A 8 -6.50 -3.57 -5.09
N GLY A 9 -6.54 -4.58 -5.98
CA GLY A 9 -5.55 -5.67 -6.01
C GLY A 9 -5.77 -6.80 -4.99
N VAL A 10 -6.80 -6.74 -4.16
CA VAL A 10 -7.16 -7.81 -3.21
C VAL A 10 -8.48 -8.47 -3.58
N ALA A 11 -8.68 -9.72 -3.14
CA ALA A 11 -9.98 -10.36 -3.18
C ALA A 11 -10.80 -9.81 -2.00
N VAL A 12 -12.07 -9.46 -2.22
CA VAL A 12 -12.90 -8.81 -1.22
C VAL A 12 -14.26 -9.48 -1.10
N HIS A 13 -14.83 -9.41 0.10
CA HIS A 13 -16.23 -9.68 0.37
C HIS A 13 -16.81 -8.57 1.25
N HIS A 14 -17.86 -7.93 0.76
CA HIS A 14 -18.59 -6.89 1.47
C HIS A 14 -19.80 -7.50 2.19
N ALA A 15 -19.83 -7.39 3.51
CA ALA A 15 -20.95 -7.75 4.35
C ALA A 15 -21.70 -6.48 4.80
N SER A 16 -22.91 -6.63 5.37
CA SER A 16 -23.76 -5.48 5.69
C SER A 16 -23.14 -4.47 6.67
N ASN A 17 -22.23 -4.90 7.55
CA ASN A 17 -21.53 -4.05 8.53
C ASN A 17 -20.04 -4.45 8.64
N GLY A 18 -19.42 -4.84 7.52
CA GLY A 18 -18.05 -5.31 7.58
C GLY A 18 -17.49 -5.70 6.23
N VAL A 19 -16.18 -5.86 6.20
CA VAL A 19 -15.45 -6.20 4.99
C VAL A 19 -14.41 -7.26 5.32
N ILE A 20 -14.21 -8.21 4.42
CA ILE A 20 -13.14 -9.19 4.50
C ILE A 20 -12.32 -9.08 3.22
N VAL A 21 -11.01 -8.90 3.35
CA VAL A 21 -10.07 -8.91 2.23
C VAL A 21 -9.05 -10.02 2.40
N ALA A 22 -8.58 -10.57 1.29
CA ALA A 22 -7.49 -11.52 1.26
C ALA A 22 -6.61 -11.30 0.02
N SER A 23 -5.32 -11.61 0.16
CA SER A 23 -4.41 -11.62 -0.97
C SER A 23 -4.90 -12.59 -2.05
N ARG A 24 -4.76 -12.15 -3.30
CA ARG A 24 -5.06 -12.94 -4.49
C ARG A 24 -3.93 -13.88 -4.88
N PHE A 25 -2.73 -13.65 -4.38
CA PHE A 25 -1.53 -14.36 -4.78
C PHE A 25 -1.46 -15.74 -4.14
N HIS A 26 -1.16 -16.77 -4.92
CA HIS A 26 -1.13 -18.16 -4.48
C HIS A 26 0.09 -18.91 -5.02
N MET A 27 0.72 -19.71 -4.16
CA MET A 27 1.66 -20.77 -4.54
C MET A 27 0.95 -22.12 -4.45
N GLY A 28 0.46 -22.62 -5.59
CA GLY A 28 -0.47 -23.75 -5.60
C GLY A 28 -1.77 -23.39 -4.87
N GLU A 29 -2.10 -24.12 -3.81
CA GLU A 29 -3.29 -23.84 -2.98
C GLU A 29 -2.99 -22.89 -1.80
N ALA A 30 -1.71 -22.63 -1.50
CA ALA A 30 -1.34 -21.76 -0.38
C ALA A 30 -1.43 -20.29 -0.80
N ARG A 31 -2.20 -19.50 -0.07
CA ARG A 31 -2.24 -18.04 -0.23
C ARG A 31 -0.92 -17.45 0.28
N VAL A 32 -0.41 -16.45 -0.43
CA VAL A 32 0.78 -15.66 -0.09
C VAL A 32 0.52 -14.17 -0.28
N HIS A 33 1.36 -13.30 0.26
CA HIS A 33 1.25 -11.86 -0.03
C HIS A 33 1.64 -11.56 -1.48
N ALA A 34 1.10 -10.45 -1.99
CA ALA A 34 1.64 -9.82 -3.18
C ALA A 34 3.10 -9.36 -2.94
N PRO A 35 3.92 -9.18 -4.00
CA PRO A 35 5.34 -8.84 -3.87
C PRO A 35 5.64 -7.63 -2.99
N ASP A 36 4.78 -6.61 -2.97
CA ASP A 36 4.97 -5.40 -2.16
C ASP A 36 4.02 -5.33 -0.95
N ALA A 37 3.27 -6.39 -0.65
CA ALA A 37 2.29 -6.44 0.44
C ALA A 37 2.81 -7.22 1.66
N ASP A 38 2.20 -6.94 2.81
CA ASP A 38 2.36 -7.58 4.13
C ASP A 38 1.06 -7.45 4.95
N ASP A 39 1.06 -7.94 6.19
CA ASP A 39 -0.11 -7.90 7.09
C ASP A 39 -0.64 -6.49 7.38
N LEU A 40 0.24 -5.50 7.52
CA LEU A 40 -0.17 -4.11 7.75
C LEU A 40 -0.89 -3.57 6.52
N THR A 41 -0.34 -3.77 5.33
CA THR A 41 -0.97 -3.32 4.08
C THR A 41 -2.32 -4.01 3.84
N MET A 42 -2.48 -5.28 4.23
CA MET A 42 -3.79 -5.97 4.16
C MET A 42 -4.81 -5.38 5.12
N ALA A 43 -4.39 -5.00 6.34
CA ALA A 43 -5.27 -4.30 7.28
C ALA A 43 -5.70 -2.93 6.73
N ILE A 44 -4.77 -2.19 6.11
CA ILE A 44 -5.06 -0.90 5.47
C ILE A 44 -6.03 -1.11 4.30
N ASP A 45 -5.80 -2.09 3.42
CA ASP A 45 -6.69 -2.39 2.28
C ASP A 45 -8.12 -2.75 2.76
N ALA A 46 -8.25 -3.48 3.87
CA ALA A 46 -9.54 -3.82 4.48
C ALA A 46 -10.30 -2.58 4.99
N LEU A 47 -9.61 -1.67 5.67
CA LEU A 47 -10.16 -0.39 6.16
C LEU A 47 -10.50 0.55 5.01
N GLU A 48 -9.64 0.59 4.00
CA GLU A 48 -9.85 1.00 2.62
C GLU A 48 -11.25 0.72 2.10
N ALA A 49 -11.47 -0.57 1.88
CA ALA A 49 -12.68 -1.13 1.30
C ALA A 49 -13.89 -0.90 2.22
N TRP A 50 -13.71 -1.01 3.54
CA TRP A 50 -14.75 -0.72 4.53
C TRP A 50 -15.26 0.72 4.45
N HIS A 51 -14.35 1.69 4.39
CA HIS A 51 -14.72 3.10 4.27
C HIS A 51 -15.39 3.43 2.93
N ARG A 52 -14.92 2.83 1.83
CA ARG A 52 -15.51 3.02 0.50
C ARG A 52 -16.96 2.53 0.39
N GLN A 53 -17.36 1.54 1.19
CA GLN A 53 -18.77 1.12 1.32
C GLN A 53 -19.60 2.08 2.18
N GLY A 54 -19.04 3.20 2.63
CA GLY A 54 -19.72 4.19 3.46
C GLY A 54 -19.81 3.81 4.93
N HIS A 55 -19.08 2.78 5.37
CA HIS A 55 -19.00 2.47 6.78
C HIS A 55 -18.16 3.51 7.53
N SER A 56 -18.50 3.73 8.80
CA SER A 56 -17.86 4.69 9.69
C SER A 56 -17.98 4.24 11.14
N GLY A 57 -17.13 4.81 12.01
CA GLY A 57 -17.08 4.47 13.43
C GLY A 57 -15.66 4.25 13.92
N SER A 58 -15.52 4.11 15.24
CA SER A 58 -14.23 3.81 15.86
C SER A 58 -13.84 2.35 15.69
N VAL A 59 -12.55 2.13 15.48
CA VAL A 59 -11.96 0.82 15.16
C VAL A 59 -10.91 0.46 16.21
N SER A 60 -10.96 -0.78 16.67
CA SER A 60 -9.91 -1.42 17.47
C SER A 60 -9.05 -2.31 16.58
N ILE A 61 -7.73 -2.12 16.65
CA ILE A 61 -6.74 -2.91 15.94
C ILE A 61 -5.48 -2.97 16.80
N GLU A 62 -4.89 -4.15 16.91
CA GLU A 62 -3.58 -4.33 17.54
C GLU A 62 -2.50 -3.88 16.56
N LEU A 63 -1.67 -2.92 17.01
CA LEU A 63 -0.61 -2.31 16.23
C LEU A 63 0.67 -2.24 17.06
N SER A 64 1.81 -2.54 16.44
CA SER A 64 3.11 -2.21 17.01
C SER A 64 3.33 -0.69 17.03
N GLU A 65 4.36 -0.23 17.76
CA GLU A 65 4.75 1.18 17.77
C GLU A 65 5.17 1.68 16.38
N GLU A 66 5.76 0.80 15.55
CA GLU A 66 6.20 1.12 14.19
C GLU A 66 5.02 1.20 13.20
N GLU A 67 4.02 0.33 13.35
CA GLU A 67 2.86 0.27 12.46
C GLU A 67 1.89 1.43 12.66
N ARG A 68 1.72 1.88 13.91
CA ARG A 68 0.77 2.94 14.28
C ARG A 68 0.92 4.23 13.45
N PRO A 69 2.10 4.85 13.33
CA PRO A 69 2.25 6.06 12.53
C PRO A 69 1.96 5.83 11.04
N ILE A 70 2.29 4.65 10.50
CA ILE A 70 2.02 4.30 9.10
C ILE A 70 0.50 4.21 8.87
N LEU A 71 -0.22 3.48 9.73
CA LEU A 71 -1.67 3.31 9.61
C LEU A 71 -2.40 4.64 9.78
N THR A 72 -2.08 5.42 10.82
CA THR A 72 -2.71 6.73 11.06
C THR A 72 -2.47 7.69 9.89
N ALA A 73 -1.25 7.76 9.37
CA ALA A 73 -0.95 8.61 8.22
C ALA A 73 -1.63 8.11 6.94
N SER A 74 -1.81 6.80 6.76
CA SER A 74 -2.48 6.23 5.60
C SER A 74 -3.98 6.48 5.60
N LEU A 75 -4.59 6.55 6.78
CA LEU A 75 -6.04 6.60 6.99
C LEU A 75 -6.41 7.79 7.91
N PRO A 76 -6.24 9.04 7.47
CA PRO A 76 -6.45 10.22 8.33
C PRO A 76 -7.91 10.39 8.81
N TRP A 77 -8.86 9.74 8.14
CA TRP A 77 -10.27 9.69 8.52
C TRP A 77 -10.59 8.69 9.64
N LEU A 78 -9.66 7.77 9.95
CA LEU A 78 -9.90 6.67 10.87
C LEU A 78 -9.77 7.11 12.33
N THR A 79 -10.75 6.73 13.15
CA THR A 79 -10.67 6.89 14.60
C THR A 79 -10.28 5.57 15.26
N LEU A 80 -9.09 5.54 15.88
CA LEU A 80 -8.61 4.38 16.64
C LEU A 80 -9.08 4.44 18.10
N ASP A 81 -9.65 3.34 18.58
CA ASP A 81 -10.15 3.19 19.96
C ASP A 81 -10.06 1.72 20.38
N GLU A 82 -9.45 1.43 21.52
CA GLU A 82 -9.38 0.07 22.08
C GLU A 82 -10.78 -0.53 22.30
N ALA A 83 -11.75 0.32 22.68
CA ALA A 83 -13.15 -0.04 22.86
C ALA A 83 -14.02 0.23 21.61
N GLY A 84 -13.39 0.46 20.45
CA GLY A 84 -14.06 0.84 19.22
C GLY A 84 -15.19 -0.09 18.78
N SER A 85 -16.21 0.46 18.14
CA SER A 85 -17.40 -0.29 17.67
C SER A 85 -17.09 -1.44 16.70
N HIS A 86 -15.97 -1.35 15.99
CA HIS A 86 -15.49 -2.35 15.04
C HIS A 86 -14.09 -2.85 15.43
N VAL A 87 -13.75 -4.05 14.98
CA VAL A 87 -12.47 -4.70 15.24
C VAL A 87 -11.85 -5.14 13.92
N VAL A 88 -10.55 -4.90 13.76
CA VAL A 88 -9.77 -5.47 12.66
C VAL A 88 -9.20 -6.82 13.10
N HIS A 89 -9.62 -7.88 12.42
CA HIS A 89 -9.07 -9.21 12.57
C HIS A 89 -8.04 -9.46 11.47
N ARG A 90 -6.77 -9.52 11.83
CA ARG A 90 -5.70 -9.97 10.92
C ARG A 90 -5.68 -11.48 10.85
N PHE A 91 -5.39 -12.03 9.69
CA PHE A 91 -5.20 -13.47 9.48
C PHE A 91 -4.24 -13.70 8.32
N ASP A 92 -3.83 -14.95 8.09
CA ASP A 92 -2.87 -15.31 7.06
C ASP A 92 -3.19 -14.68 5.70
N HIS A 93 -2.39 -13.68 5.34
CA HIS A 93 -2.44 -12.94 4.08
C HIS A 93 -3.79 -12.24 3.84
N GLY A 94 -4.42 -11.70 4.89
CA GLY A 94 -5.67 -10.98 4.79
C GLY A 94 -6.07 -10.27 6.08
N ALA A 95 -7.18 -9.53 6.00
CA ALA A 95 -7.75 -8.86 7.16
C ALA A 95 -9.27 -8.72 7.02
N ALA A 96 -9.96 -8.60 8.15
CA ALA A 96 -11.39 -8.36 8.20
C ALA A 96 -11.70 -7.20 9.14
N VAL A 97 -12.60 -6.30 8.75
CA VAL A 97 -13.14 -5.23 9.60
C VAL A 97 -14.59 -5.60 9.90
N LEU A 98 -14.89 -5.92 11.15
CA LEU A 98 -16.21 -6.43 11.56
C LEU A 98 -16.70 -5.70 12.81
N GLY A 99 -18.02 -5.64 13.03
CA GLY A 99 -18.57 -5.16 14.29
C GLY A 99 -18.06 -5.98 15.48
N ARG A 100 -17.77 -5.33 16.61
CA ARG A 100 -17.10 -5.97 17.78
C ARG A 100 -17.76 -7.25 18.29
N SER A 101 -19.08 -7.37 18.17
CA SER A 101 -19.83 -8.56 18.61
C SER A 101 -19.87 -9.69 17.58
N ALA A 102 -19.29 -9.51 16.40
CA ALA A 102 -19.27 -10.51 15.35
C ALA A 102 -18.28 -11.62 15.68
N SER A 103 -18.66 -12.86 15.38
CA SER A 103 -17.72 -13.98 15.34
C SER A 103 -16.97 -13.98 14.01
N PHE A 104 -15.67 -14.23 14.05
CA PHE A 104 -14.84 -14.36 12.85
C PHE A 104 -14.11 -15.70 12.85
N ASP A 105 -14.22 -16.44 11.74
CA ASP A 105 -13.49 -17.68 11.50
C ASP A 105 -12.64 -17.53 10.23
N ALA A 106 -11.34 -17.33 10.43
CA ALA A 106 -10.38 -17.16 9.34
C ALA A 106 -10.18 -18.45 8.53
N SER A 107 -10.39 -19.63 9.11
CA SER A 107 -10.11 -20.92 8.46
C SER A 107 -11.02 -21.19 7.28
N GLY A 108 -12.21 -20.58 7.27
CA GLY A 108 -13.18 -20.69 6.19
C GLY A 108 -12.93 -19.72 5.03
N ILE A 109 -11.93 -18.85 5.06
CA ILE A 109 -11.71 -17.80 4.05
C ILE A 109 -10.96 -18.35 2.84
N MET A 110 -11.68 -18.51 1.72
CA MET A 110 -11.17 -18.98 0.44
C MET A 110 -11.25 -17.87 -0.60
N VAL A 111 -10.24 -17.80 -1.48
CA VAL A 111 -10.28 -16.95 -2.68
C VAL A 111 -10.73 -17.80 -3.86
N ASN A 112 -11.72 -17.32 -4.61
CA ASN A 112 -12.24 -17.98 -5.81
C ASN A 112 -11.10 -18.19 -6.82
N SER A 113 -11.04 -19.36 -7.47
CA SER A 113 -10.01 -19.71 -8.45
C SER A 113 -9.82 -18.63 -9.53
N ASP A 114 -10.90 -18.02 -9.98
CA ASP A 114 -10.88 -17.03 -11.07
C ASP A 114 -10.31 -15.69 -10.60
N ALA A 115 -10.31 -15.43 -9.30
CA ALA A 115 -9.71 -14.25 -8.69
C ALA A 115 -8.24 -14.46 -8.30
N ARG A 116 -7.74 -15.70 -8.31
CA ARG A 116 -6.37 -16.03 -7.89
C ARG A 116 -5.35 -15.59 -8.92
N ILE A 117 -4.18 -15.23 -8.43
CA ILE A 117 -2.97 -14.97 -9.22
C ILE A 117 -1.95 -16.02 -8.81
N LEU A 118 -1.61 -16.91 -9.74
CA LEU A 118 -0.63 -17.95 -9.48
C LEU A 118 0.78 -17.36 -9.56
N VAL A 119 1.56 -17.65 -8.53
CA VAL A 119 2.95 -17.23 -8.41
C VAL A 119 3.83 -18.47 -8.46
N ASP A 120 4.88 -18.38 -9.27
CA ASP A 120 5.93 -19.38 -9.28
C ASP A 120 6.67 -19.40 -7.93
N SER A 121 6.94 -20.59 -7.40
CA SER A 121 7.55 -20.76 -6.07
C SER A 121 8.99 -20.23 -6.01
N GLU A 122 9.75 -20.35 -7.09
CA GLU A 122 11.11 -19.82 -7.17
C GLU A 122 11.04 -18.29 -7.17
N LYS A 123 10.19 -17.70 -8.02
CA LYS A 123 9.98 -16.24 -8.05
C LYS A 123 9.53 -15.68 -6.70
N HIS A 124 8.60 -16.36 -6.01
CA HIS A 124 8.17 -15.94 -4.67
C HIS A 124 9.32 -16.02 -3.67
N THR A 125 10.07 -17.12 -3.66
CA THR A 125 11.22 -17.30 -2.75
C THR A 125 12.28 -16.22 -2.99
N SER A 126 12.67 -15.98 -4.24
CA SER A 126 13.62 -14.92 -4.60
C SER A 126 13.12 -13.53 -4.18
N MET A 127 11.81 -13.28 -4.21
CA MET A 127 11.25 -12.01 -3.75
C MET A 127 11.35 -11.84 -2.23
N GLN A 128 11.11 -12.92 -1.46
CA GLN A 128 11.27 -12.89 0.00
C GLN A 128 12.74 -12.71 0.39
N GLU A 129 13.65 -13.42 -0.29
CA GLU A 129 15.10 -13.26 -0.09
C GLU A 129 15.56 -11.84 -0.44
N ALA A 130 15.05 -11.26 -1.52
CA ALA A 130 15.37 -9.90 -1.92
C ALA A 130 14.90 -8.87 -0.89
N TRP A 131 13.70 -9.02 -0.32
CA TRP A 131 13.23 -8.17 0.79
C TRP A 131 14.09 -8.34 2.05
N ALA A 132 14.43 -9.57 2.41
CA ALA A 132 15.28 -9.84 3.57
C ALA A 132 16.67 -9.22 3.42
N LEU A 133 17.25 -9.28 2.22
CA LEU A 133 18.53 -8.65 1.92
C LEU A 133 18.41 -7.12 1.93
N GLU A 134 17.34 -6.55 1.36
CA GLU A 134 17.13 -5.11 1.34
C GLU A 134 16.96 -4.53 2.75
N LEU A 135 16.28 -5.27 3.63
CA LEU A 135 16.06 -4.93 5.04
C LEU A 135 17.28 -5.17 5.92
N SER A 136 18.29 -5.93 5.45
CA SER A 136 19.50 -6.18 6.24
C SER A 136 20.22 -4.87 6.57
N GLU A 137 20.66 -4.71 7.82
CA GLU A 137 21.51 -3.57 8.24
C GLU A 137 22.82 -3.48 7.44
N GLN A 138 23.24 -4.59 6.81
CA GLN A 138 24.42 -4.64 5.96
C GLN A 138 24.17 -4.05 4.57
N ASN A 139 22.90 -3.87 4.18
CA ASN A 139 22.54 -3.28 2.90
C ASN A 139 22.48 -1.75 3.03
N VAL A 140 23.49 -1.08 2.47
CA VAL A 140 23.58 0.38 2.44
C VAL A 140 23.18 0.85 1.05
N SER A 141 21.98 1.46 0.94
CA SER A 141 21.57 2.12 -0.29
C SER A 141 22.59 3.20 -0.67
N GLN A 142 23.02 3.20 -1.94
CA GLN A 142 23.91 4.22 -2.50
C GLN A 142 23.12 5.41 -3.09
N GLY A 143 21.80 5.41 -2.93
CA GLY A 143 20.88 6.42 -3.43
C GLY A 143 20.74 7.60 -2.48
N ALA A 144 19.67 8.38 -2.67
CA ALA A 144 19.37 9.51 -1.78
C ALA A 144 19.01 8.99 -0.38
N TYR A 145 19.85 9.30 0.60
CA TYR A 145 19.59 8.95 2.00
C TYR A 145 18.46 9.79 2.57
N VAL A 146 17.45 9.14 3.15
CA VAL A 146 16.39 9.78 3.91
C VAL A 146 16.48 9.30 5.37
N SER A 147 16.70 10.23 6.30
CA SER A 147 16.72 9.89 7.73
C SER A 147 15.34 9.49 8.22
N ASP A 148 15.27 8.70 9.29
CA ASP A 148 13.99 8.31 9.91
C ASP A 148 13.13 9.51 10.27
N GLN A 149 13.72 10.57 10.80
CA GLN A 149 12.98 11.77 11.18
C GLN A 149 12.33 12.44 9.98
N VAL A 150 13.04 12.58 8.86
CA VAL A 150 12.49 13.15 7.62
C VAL A 150 11.45 12.20 7.01
N HIS A 151 11.66 10.89 7.14
CA HIS A 151 10.67 9.91 6.73
C HIS A 151 9.38 10.08 7.55
N VAL A 152 9.45 10.08 8.88
CA VAL A 152 8.28 10.24 9.76
C VAL A 152 7.55 11.56 9.51
N LEU A 153 8.26 12.68 9.39
CA LEU A 153 7.66 14.00 9.14
C LEU A 153 6.87 14.08 7.82
N GLY A 154 7.22 13.25 6.83
CA GLY A 154 6.54 13.23 5.53
C GLY A 154 5.48 12.15 5.38
N LEU A 155 5.14 11.39 6.43
CA LEU A 155 4.21 10.25 6.33
C LEU A 155 2.83 10.70 5.86
N GLU A 156 2.26 11.76 6.45
CA GLU A 156 0.92 12.24 6.08
C GLU A 156 0.85 12.69 4.62
N ALA A 157 1.89 13.36 4.13
CA ALA A 157 1.98 13.73 2.72
C ALA A 157 2.11 12.51 1.80
N ARG A 158 2.93 11.51 2.15
CA ARG A 158 3.23 10.35 1.29
C ARG A 158 2.14 9.27 1.32
N LEU A 159 1.54 9.03 2.49
CA LEU A 159 0.57 7.96 2.73
C LEU A 159 -0.86 8.49 2.72
N GLY A 160 -1.09 9.63 3.37
CA GLY A 160 -2.39 10.29 3.44
C GLY A 160 -2.66 11.20 2.25
N MET A 161 -1.69 11.35 1.34
CA MET A 161 -1.77 12.21 0.16
C MET A 161 -2.07 13.68 0.52
N GLN A 162 -1.68 14.11 1.72
CA GLN A 162 -1.93 15.45 2.24
C GLN A 162 -1.13 16.50 1.45
N ALA A 163 -1.82 17.39 0.75
CA ALA A 163 -1.20 18.48 0.01
C ALA A 163 -0.97 19.72 0.88
N GLN A 164 -0.15 20.62 0.35
CA GLN A 164 -0.11 22.01 0.83
C GLN A 164 -1.22 22.81 0.12
N ALA A 165 -1.79 23.80 0.79
CA ALA A 165 -2.75 24.71 0.18
C ALA A 165 -2.17 25.36 -1.08
N GLY A 166 -2.83 25.15 -2.22
CA GLY A 166 -2.34 25.51 -3.55
C GLY A 166 -1.94 24.27 -4.39
N PRO A 167 -1.21 24.46 -5.51
CA PRO A 167 -0.91 23.37 -6.44
C PRO A 167 0.38 22.63 -6.06
N MET A 168 0.55 22.27 -4.77
CA MET A 168 1.83 21.77 -4.27
C MET A 168 1.69 20.50 -3.42
N TRP A 169 2.43 19.48 -3.83
CA TRP A 169 2.58 18.23 -3.12
C TRP A 169 3.88 17.56 -3.57
N PRO A 170 4.70 17.01 -2.64
CA PRO A 170 4.53 17.09 -1.19
C PRO A 170 4.62 18.53 -0.63
N PRO A 171 4.06 18.81 0.57
CA PRO A 171 4.20 20.10 1.23
C PRO A 171 5.66 20.49 1.44
N ARG A 172 5.96 21.80 1.41
CA ARG A 172 7.29 22.30 1.79
C ARG A 172 7.50 22.17 3.31
N GLY A 173 8.76 22.08 3.74
CA GLY A 173 9.08 22.19 5.17
C GLY A 173 8.83 23.59 5.73
N SER A 174 8.99 24.62 4.89
CA SER A 174 8.70 26.02 5.22
C SER A 174 8.46 26.85 3.97
N ASN A 175 7.73 27.95 4.14
CA ASN A 175 7.61 29.03 3.15
C ASN A 175 8.90 29.87 3.12
N ALA A 176 9.02 30.75 2.12
CA ALA A 176 10.20 31.61 1.94
C ALA A 176 10.44 32.57 3.13
N ASP A 177 9.40 32.88 3.92
CA ASP A 177 9.44 33.71 5.11
C ASP A 177 9.72 32.91 6.41
N GLY A 178 9.92 31.59 6.30
CA GLY A 178 10.14 30.69 7.43
C GLY A 178 8.87 30.23 8.14
N SER A 179 7.68 30.66 7.70
CA SER A 179 6.41 30.14 8.23
C SER A 179 6.15 28.70 7.77
N LEU A 180 5.33 27.96 8.51
CA LEU A 180 4.85 26.65 8.07
C LEU A 180 3.79 26.84 6.97
N PRO A 181 3.83 26.05 5.89
CA PRO A 181 2.77 26.09 4.89
C PRO A 181 1.44 25.62 5.48
N HIS A 182 0.35 26.23 5.00
CA HIS A 182 -0.98 25.76 5.32
C HIS A 182 -1.26 24.43 4.61
N GLU A 183 -1.93 23.52 5.30
CA GLU A 183 -2.42 22.27 4.73
C GLU A 183 -3.54 22.54 3.72
N GLY A 184 -3.52 21.81 2.60
CA GLY A 184 -4.55 21.80 1.58
C GLY A 184 -5.52 20.64 1.76
N GLU A 185 -6.30 20.35 0.72
CA GLU A 185 -7.09 19.12 0.67
C GLU A 185 -6.17 17.92 0.37
N ALA A 186 -6.55 16.74 0.85
CA ALA A 186 -5.87 15.51 0.46
C ALA A 186 -6.13 15.21 -1.03
N ILE A 187 -5.07 14.80 -1.74
CA ILE A 187 -5.17 14.40 -3.14
C ILE A 187 -5.93 13.06 -3.22
N PRO A 188 -6.85 12.88 -4.19
CA PRO A 188 -7.63 11.66 -4.29
C PRO A 188 -6.76 10.45 -4.62
N LEU A 189 -7.21 9.27 -4.21
CA LEU A 189 -6.48 8.01 -4.41
C LEU A 189 -6.69 7.38 -5.79
N VAL A 190 -7.55 7.96 -6.63
CA VAL A 190 -7.75 7.52 -8.01
C VAL A 190 -7.12 8.55 -8.93
N ALA A 191 -6.36 8.06 -9.92
CA ALA A 191 -5.60 8.88 -10.84
C ALA A 191 -5.61 8.26 -12.23
N ARG A 192 -5.19 9.04 -13.22
CA ARG A 192 -5.05 8.60 -14.61
C ARG A 192 -3.59 8.67 -15.04
N VAL A 193 -3.10 7.64 -15.73
CA VAL A 193 -1.73 7.57 -16.23
C VAL A 193 -1.52 8.61 -17.33
N VAL A 194 -0.54 9.49 -17.15
CA VAL A 194 -0.12 10.49 -18.14
C VAL A 194 1.03 9.95 -18.98
N SER A 195 1.95 9.25 -18.35
CA SER A 195 3.10 8.60 -18.99
C SER A 195 3.66 7.54 -18.07
N TRP A 196 4.43 6.61 -18.61
CA TRP A 196 5.09 5.58 -17.83
C TRP A 196 6.45 5.23 -18.41
N THR A 197 7.31 4.68 -17.56
CA THR A 197 8.59 4.11 -17.96
C THR A 197 8.83 2.83 -17.19
N ARG A 198 9.51 1.88 -17.82
CA ARG A 198 9.97 0.65 -17.17
C ARG A 198 11.49 0.63 -17.13
N LEU A 199 12.03 0.70 -15.92
CA LEU A 199 13.47 0.60 -15.69
C LEU A 199 13.84 -0.87 -15.54
N ILE A 200 14.70 -1.36 -16.43
CA ILE A 200 15.25 -2.71 -16.38
C ILE A 200 16.73 -2.67 -15.98
N ALA A 201 17.17 -3.66 -15.19
CA ALA A 201 18.57 -3.88 -14.83
C ALA A 201 19.29 -2.62 -14.29
N ALA A 202 20.45 -2.26 -14.86
CA ALA A 202 21.39 -1.25 -14.36
C ALA A 202 20.86 0.20 -14.33
N GLY A 203 19.69 0.47 -14.91
CA GLY A 203 19.05 1.79 -14.85
C GLY A 203 18.20 2.02 -13.60
N CYS A 204 18.02 0.99 -12.77
CA CYS A 204 17.23 1.07 -11.56
C CYS A 204 18.01 1.77 -10.43
N PRO A 205 17.39 2.70 -9.68
CA PRO A 205 18.00 3.27 -8.47
C PRO A 205 18.46 2.16 -7.52
N SER A 206 19.58 2.41 -6.83
CA SER A 206 20.27 1.36 -6.04
C SER A 206 19.39 0.78 -4.94
N GLU A 207 18.50 1.58 -4.36
CA GLU A 207 17.54 1.16 -3.33
C GLU A 207 16.57 0.08 -3.81
N PHE A 208 16.39 -0.10 -5.12
CA PHE A 208 15.54 -1.16 -5.67
C PHE A 208 16.32 -2.19 -6.51
N SER A 209 17.64 -2.08 -6.56
CA SER A 209 18.50 -2.88 -7.44
C SER A 209 18.43 -4.39 -7.16
N ILE A 210 18.11 -4.79 -5.93
CA ILE A 210 17.98 -6.18 -5.51
C ILE A 210 16.68 -6.79 -6.06
N ARG A 211 15.56 -6.06 -5.97
CA ARG A 211 14.23 -6.56 -6.36
C ARG A 211 13.92 -6.36 -7.83
N ALA A 212 14.47 -5.33 -8.48
CA ALA A 212 14.20 -5.05 -9.88
C ALA A 212 14.44 -6.24 -10.82
N PRO A 213 15.55 -7.02 -10.71
CA PRO A 213 15.74 -8.23 -11.51
C PRO A 213 14.65 -9.29 -11.30
N VAL A 214 14.23 -9.51 -10.06
CA VAL A 214 13.19 -10.50 -9.70
C VAL A 214 11.83 -10.10 -10.30
N LEU A 215 11.54 -8.81 -10.34
CA LEU A 215 10.31 -8.24 -10.91
C LEU A 215 10.37 -8.04 -12.44
N GLY A 216 11.53 -8.31 -13.07
CA GLY A 216 11.76 -8.04 -14.50
C GLY A 216 11.81 -6.56 -14.85
N GLY A 217 12.14 -5.71 -13.88
CA GLY A 217 12.14 -4.25 -13.95
C GLY A 217 11.06 -3.60 -13.07
N LEU A 218 11.19 -2.29 -12.85
CA LEU A 218 10.22 -1.48 -12.12
C LEU A 218 9.50 -0.54 -13.06
N THR A 219 8.18 -0.53 -13.01
CA THR A 219 7.36 0.42 -13.77
C THR A 219 7.08 1.64 -12.89
N SER A 220 7.44 2.84 -13.38
CA SER A 220 7.12 4.13 -12.76
C SER A 220 6.08 4.85 -13.62
N LEU A 221 5.04 5.38 -12.99
CA LEU A 221 3.91 6.05 -13.62
C LEU A 221 3.92 7.52 -13.21
N LEU A 222 3.87 8.42 -14.18
CA LEU A 222 3.42 9.80 -13.95
C LEU A 222 1.90 9.79 -14.06
N VAL A 223 1.20 10.24 -13.01
CA VAL A 223 -0.26 10.24 -12.97
C VAL A 223 -0.80 11.64 -12.71
N THR A 224 -2.02 11.89 -13.19
CA THR A 224 -2.79 13.08 -12.88
C THR A 224 -4.05 12.72 -12.12
N PHE A 225 -4.45 13.59 -11.21
CA PHE A 225 -5.66 13.46 -10.40
C PHE A 225 -6.74 14.40 -10.92
N ASP A 226 -7.99 14.19 -10.48
CA ASP A 226 -9.09 15.12 -10.77
C ASP A 226 -8.86 16.50 -10.13
N HIS A 227 -8.18 16.53 -8.99
CA HIS A 227 -7.74 17.74 -8.31
C HIS A 227 -6.40 17.53 -7.61
N GLY A 228 -5.62 18.60 -7.49
CA GLY A 228 -4.26 18.56 -6.97
C GLY A 228 -3.18 18.38 -8.05
N PRO A 229 -1.90 18.46 -7.67
CA PRO A 229 -0.77 18.30 -8.58
C PRO A 229 -0.56 16.83 -8.98
N SER A 230 0.01 16.62 -10.18
CA SER A 230 0.46 15.30 -10.65
C SER A 230 1.57 14.72 -9.78
N GLY A 231 1.69 13.39 -9.78
CA GLY A 231 2.69 12.66 -9.00
C GLY A 231 3.33 11.50 -9.74
N VAL A 232 4.46 11.01 -9.24
CA VAL A 232 5.15 9.83 -9.76
C VAL A 232 5.04 8.68 -8.75
N PHE A 233 4.55 7.53 -9.20
CA PHE A 233 4.33 6.34 -8.37
C PHE A 233 4.88 5.09 -9.03
N LEU A 234 5.36 4.15 -8.24
CA LEU A 234 5.67 2.81 -8.75
C LEU A 234 4.37 2.03 -8.97
N HIS A 235 4.33 1.24 -10.04
CA HIS A 235 3.31 0.20 -10.19
C HIS A 235 3.53 -0.88 -9.12
N ALA A 236 2.46 -1.30 -8.45
CA ALA A 236 2.54 -2.23 -7.34
C ALA A 236 2.61 -3.70 -7.78
N ASP A 237 3.11 -4.53 -6.88
CA ASP A 237 2.87 -5.98 -6.85
C ASP A 237 3.40 -6.76 -8.06
N GLY A 238 4.29 -6.15 -8.83
CA GLY A 238 5.06 -6.84 -9.88
C GLY A 238 4.20 -7.41 -11.01
N HIS A 239 2.97 -6.91 -11.19
CA HIS A 239 2.08 -7.38 -12.23
C HIS A 239 2.70 -7.14 -13.62
N HIS A 240 2.69 -8.19 -14.45
CA HIS A 240 2.83 -8.07 -15.90
C HIS A 240 1.52 -7.53 -16.46
N ALA A 241 1.18 -6.30 -16.13
CA ALA A 241 0.12 -5.59 -16.82
C ALA A 241 0.78 -4.62 -17.79
N ASP A 242 0.32 -4.66 -19.03
CA ASP A 242 0.61 -3.60 -19.98
C ASP A 242 -0.12 -2.36 -19.43
N VAL A 243 0.67 -1.38 -18.99
CA VAL A 243 0.14 -0.08 -18.57
C VAL A 243 0.11 0.78 -19.81
N ASP A 244 -1.04 1.39 -20.09
CA ASP A 244 -1.23 2.34 -21.17
C ASP A 244 -1.40 3.77 -20.64
N ILE A 245 -1.17 4.74 -21.52
CA ILE A 245 -1.54 6.13 -21.23
C ILE A 245 -3.06 6.19 -21.15
N ASP A 246 -3.57 7.02 -20.24
CA ASP A 246 -4.98 7.18 -19.89
C ASP A 246 -5.61 6.03 -19.09
N ASP A 247 -4.87 4.99 -18.73
CA ASP A 247 -5.34 3.98 -17.78
C ASP A 247 -5.70 4.61 -16.43
N GLU A 248 -6.79 4.12 -15.84
CA GLU A 248 -7.17 4.49 -14.47
C GLU A 248 -6.43 3.61 -13.47
N VAL A 249 -5.86 4.26 -12.45
CA VAL A 249 -5.13 3.59 -11.38
C VAL A 249 -5.63 4.02 -10.02
N ARG A 250 -5.49 3.13 -9.04
CA ARG A 250 -5.69 3.42 -7.62
C ARG A 250 -4.37 3.35 -6.86
N LEU A 251 -4.19 4.34 -5.99
CA LEU A 251 -3.05 4.43 -5.09
C LEU A 251 -3.32 3.64 -3.81
N VAL A 252 -2.56 2.58 -3.60
CA VAL A 252 -2.63 1.68 -2.44
C VAL A 252 -1.37 1.75 -1.60
N VAL A 253 -1.46 1.51 -0.29
CA VAL A 253 -0.28 1.47 0.58
C VAL A 253 0.46 0.17 0.40
N ARG A 254 1.75 0.25 0.08
CA ARG A 254 2.61 -0.90 -0.14
C ARG A 254 4.00 -0.63 0.45
N ARG A 255 4.77 -1.70 0.61
CA ARG A 255 6.20 -1.62 0.87
C ARG A 255 6.89 -1.00 -0.35
N VAL A 256 7.68 0.05 -0.14
CA VAL A 256 8.37 0.76 -1.23
C VAL A 256 9.81 0.32 -1.31
N TYR A 257 10.56 0.49 -0.23
CA TYR A 257 11.95 0.06 -0.10
C TYR A 257 12.33 -0.13 1.38
N ALA A 258 13.50 -0.67 1.66
CA ALA A 258 14.09 -0.68 2.99
C ALA A 258 15.47 0.02 3.04
N GLN A 259 15.80 0.62 4.17
CA GLN A 259 17.07 1.30 4.41
C GLN A 259 17.40 1.23 5.90
N ASP A 260 18.65 0.88 6.25
CA ASP A 260 19.16 0.81 7.63
C ASP A 260 18.24 -0.01 8.56
N GLY A 261 17.87 -1.24 8.15
CA GLY A 261 16.99 -2.08 8.97
C GLY A 261 15.51 -1.67 8.97
N THR A 262 15.16 -0.55 8.32
CA THR A 262 13.82 0.03 8.41
C THR A 262 13.07 -0.09 7.09
N LEU A 263 11.89 -0.70 7.14
CA LEU A 263 10.97 -0.80 6.02
C LEU A 263 10.23 0.53 5.79
N ARG A 264 10.18 1.00 4.55
CA ARG A 264 9.50 2.23 4.16
C ARG A 264 8.24 1.91 3.37
N TYR A 265 7.15 2.52 3.80
CA TYR A 265 5.84 2.41 3.16
C TYR A 265 5.52 3.68 2.38
N GLY A 266 4.72 3.51 1.35
CA GLY A 266 4.27 4.59 0.48
C GLY A 266 3.11 4.13 -0.39
N ARG A 267 2.52 5.08 -1.10
CA ARG A 267 1.51 4.76 -2.10
C ARG A 267 2.17 4.22 -3.37
N LYS A 268 1.61 3.14 -3.92
CA LYS A 268 1.91 2.59 -5.24
C LYS A 268 0.63 2.46 -6.06
N ALA A 269 0.76 2.49 -7.38
CA ALA A 269 -0.37 2.44 -8.29
C ALA A 269 -0.72 1.00 -8.67
N LEU A 270 -2.01 0.67 -8.62
CA LEU A 270 -2.59 -0.54 -9.20
C LEU A 270 -3.59 -0.13 -10.28
N LEU A 271 -3.57 -0.82 -11.42
CA LEU A 271 -4.61 -0.66 -12.44
C LEU A 271 -5.99 -1.05 -11.88
N LEU A 272 -7.03 -0.33 -12.31
CA LEU A 272 -8.43 -0.58 -11.96
C LEU A 272 -9.17 -1.43 -13.00
#